data_AF-A0A7K3MXR8-F1
#
_entry.id   AF-A0A7K3MXR8-F1
#
_cell.length_a   1.000
_cell.length_b   1.000
_cell.length_c   1.000
_cell.angle_alpha   90.00
_cell.angle_beta   90.00
_cell.angle_gamma   90.00
#
_symmetry.space_group_name_H-M   'P 1'
#
loop_
_entity.id
_entity.type
_entity.pdbx_description
1 polymer ?
#
loop_
_entity_poly.entity_id
_entity_poly.type
_entity_poly.pdbx_seq_one_letter_code
_entity_poly.pdbx_strand_id
1 'polypeptide(L)'
;MKKQYDVVIVGSGLGGLASAIILAKEGYSVCVLEKNKQFGGNLQTFVRDKTIFDTGIHYIGGLSEGQNLYKYFKYLGIMDDLKLKKMDKDGFDIISFENDSQEYPHAQGYDNFVNQLSKFFPEERATIQKYCEEITKTCSSFPLYNLESEGKYDSEQLAVNANQYIDQLTDNIKLRAVLAGTNFLYAGTEKSPFYVHALSVNSYIQSAWRCINGGSQITKQLIKQLKKHGGEIYKYKEVVQFNVEDKTISAVKMKDGTEVSGTIFISNVDPKATLEMAGIYNFRKSFSNRIKSLEGVISAFSLYLVFKPNTFKYLNHNYYHFKNSSEVWTVHEYEEDSWPKAFMASMNVSKNEGVWADGMTFITYMKYSDVKAWEQTFNTSANESDRGVTYEAFKAQKTEKFLREIEIKFPGIRDCIQSVHSSTPLSYRDYIGGYNGNMYG
;
A
#
# COMPACT_ATOMS: atom_id res chain seq x y z
N MET A 1 6.29 23.56 19.99
CA MET A 1 7.48 22.74 19.66
C MET A 1 8.58 23.08 20.63
N LYS A 2 8.98 22.11 21.46
CA LYS A 2 10.17 22.24 22.31
C LYS A 2 11.42 22.34 21.45
N LYS A 3 12.51 22.88 22.01
CA LYS A 3 13.81 22.95 21.34
C LYS A 3 14.50 21.58 21.27
N GLN A 4 14.22 20.68 22.22
CA GLN A 4 14.86 19.37 22.34
C GLN A 4 13.85 18.29 22.74
N TYR A 5 14.04 17.09 22.20
CA TYR A 5 13.32 15.85 22.54
C TYR A 5 14.32 14.70 22.66
N ASP A 6 13.94 13.62 23.34
CA ASP A 6 14.76 12.40 23.33
C ASP A 6 14.72 11.74 21.96
N VAL A 7 13.54 11.73 21.31
CA VAL A 7 13.31 11.12 20.00
C VAL A 7 12.68 12.11 19.03
N VAL A 8 13.32 12.31 17.88
CA VAL A 8 12.80 13.09 16.75
C VAL A 8 12.51 12.16 15.58
N ILE A 9 11.26 12.13 15.13
CA ILE A 9 10.78 11.25 14.05
C ILE A 9 10.39 12.09 12.84
N VAL A 10 10.98 11.77 11.68
CA VAL A 10 10.72 12.46 10.42
C VAL A 10 9.74 11.64 9.58
N GLY A 11 8.54 12.16 9.37
CA GLY A 11 7.45 11.54 8.61
C GLY A 11 6.38 10.87 9.47
N SER A 12 5.11 11.19 9.23
CA SER A 12 3.96 10.67 10.00
C SER A 12 3.26 9.46 9.37
N GLY A 13 3.95 8.72 8.50
CA GLY A 13 3.46 7.43 8.01
C GLY A 13 3.27 6.40 9.13
N LEU A 14 2.67 5.24 8.80
CA LEU A 14 2.34 4.19 9.77
C LEU A 14 3.55 3.80 10.65
N GLY A 15 4.72 3.56 10.03
CA GLY A 15 5.95 3.22 10.74
C GLY A 15 6.39 4.31 11.71
N GLY A 16 6.38 5.58 11.29
CA GLY A 16 6.73 6.73 12.13
C GLY A 16 5.80 6.89 13.33
N LEU A 17 4.47 6.76 13.12
CA LEU A 17 3.49 6.85 14.20
C LEU A 17 3.57 5.67 15.16
N ALA A 18 3.76 4.44 14.66
CA ALA A 18 3.91 3.26 15.50
C ALA A 18 5.16 3.38 16.40
N SER A 19 6.32 3.74 15.81
CA SER A 19 7.56 4.00 16.55
C SER A 19 7.37 5.11 17.59
N ALA A 20 6.67 6.19 17.23
CA ALA A 20 6.40 7.29 18.15
C ALA A 20 5.61 6.84 19.39
N ILE A 21 4.57 6.03 19.19
CA ILE A 21 3.73 5.53 20.28
C ILE A 21 4.52 4.58 21.16
N ILE A 22 5.27 3.64 20.57
CA ILE A 22 6.08 2.67 21.33
C ILE A 22 7.06 3.44 22.25
N LEU A 23 7.82 4.39 21.70
CA LEU A 23 8.81 5.14 22.46
C LEU A 23 8.17 6.08 23.49
N ALA A 24 7.04 6.71 23.18
CA ALA A 24 6.31 7.53 24.15
C ALA A 24 5.75 6.68 25.31
N LYS A 25 5.35 5.43 25.07
CA LYS A 25 4.92 4.49 26.13
C LYS A 25 6.05 4.12 27.09
N GLU A 26 7.28 4.06 26.59
CA GLU A 26 8.49 3.85 27.38
C GLU A 26 8.99 5.13 28.09
N GLY A 27 8.24 6.24 28.02
CA GLY A 27 8.51 7.47 28.76
C GLY A 27 9.44 8.46 28.06
N TYR A 28 9.85 8.19 26.81
CA TYR A 28 10.65 9.14 26.04
C TYR A 28 9.81 10.37 25.64
N SER A 29 10.43 11.54 25.64
CA SER A 29 9.86 12.72 24.96
C SER A 29 10.03 12.58 23.45
N VAL A 30 8.91 12.52 22.73
CA VAL A 30 8.88 12.23 21.29
C VAL A 30 8.24 13.39 20.52
N CYS A 31 8.83 13.77 19.39
CA CYS A 31 8.13 14.56 18.38
C CYS A 31 8.13 13.90 17.00
N VAL A 32 7.01 14.05 16.29
CA VAL A 32 6.85 13.62 14.88
C VAL A 32 6.69 14.86 14.00
N LEU A 33 7.49 14.95 12.93
CA LEU A 33 7.53 16.05 11.98
C LEU A 33 6.96 15.60 10.63
N GLU A 34 5.86 16.22 10.19
CA GLU A 34 5.19 15.91 8.92
C GLU A 34 5.26 17.09 7.96
N LYS A 35 5.69 16.85 6.72
CA LYS A 35 5.78 17.87 5.68
C LYS A 35 4.39 18.36 5.22
N ASN A 36 3.40 17.47 5.21
CA ASN A 36 2.07 17.74 4.67
C ASN A 36 1.09 18.33 5.70
N LYS A 37 -0.07 18.76 5.19
CA LYS A 37 -1.23 19.18 6.00
C LYS A 37 -1.85 18.01 6.76
N GLN A 38 -1.93 16.86 6.12
CA GLN A 38 -2.54 15.64 6.64
C GLN A 38 -1.45 14.68 7.12
N PHE A 39 -1.73 13.97 8.21
CA PHE A 39 -0.86 12.92 8.72
C PHE A 39 -1.18 11.56 8.08
N GLY A 40 -0.28 10.59 8.22
CA GLY A 40 -0.57 9.18 7.95
C GLY A 40 0.02 8.61 6.67
N GLY A 41 0.65 9.41 5.80
CA GLY A 41 1.18 8.93 4.51
C GLY A 41 0.10 8.22 3.68
N ASN A 42 0.30 6.94 3.35
CA ASN A 42 -0.66 6.10 2.62
C ASN A 42 -1.98 5.79 3.38
N LEU A 43 -2.08 6.15 4.66
CA LEU A 43 -3.32 6.06 5.45
C LEU A 43 -4.26 7.26 5.24
N GLN A 44 -3.88 8.22 4.41
CA GLN A 44 -4.71 9.39 4.13
C GLN A 44 -5.96 9.03 3.33
N THR A 45 -6.96 9.90 3.46
CA THR A 45 -8.18 9.87 2.65
C THR A 45 -8.39 11.24 2.03
N PHE A 46 -9.03 11.30 0.88
CA PHE A 46 -9.51 12.55 0.29
C PHE A 46 -10.98 12.43 -0.12
N VAL A 47 -11.62 13.58 -0.34
CA VAL A 47 -13.04 13.65 -0.66
C VAL A 47 -13.24 14.28 -2.03
N ARG A 48 -14.11 13.69 -2.84
CA ARG A 48 -14.58 14.22 -4.13
C ARG A 48 -16.07 13.97 -4.25
N ASP A 49 -16.83 15.02 -4.56
CA ASP A 49 -18.29 14.96 -4.66
C ASP A 49 -18.97 14.27 -3.47
N LYS A 50 -18.46 14.54 -2.26
CA LYS A 50 -18.89 13.95 -0.97
C LYS A 50 -18.57 12.46 -0.79
N THR A 51 -17.92 11.81 -1.76
CA THR A 51 -17.41 10.43 -1.66
C THR A 51 -15.99 10.43 -1.11
N ILE A 52 -15.71 9.51 -0.19
CA ILE A 52 -14.40 9.32 0.45
C ILE A 52 -13.61 8.28 -0.34
N PHE A 53 -12.36 8.59 -0.65
CA PHE A 53 -11.40 7.66 -1.25
C PHE A 53 -10.16 7.51 -0.36
N ASP A 54 -9.64 6.30 -0.26
CA ASP A 54 -8.36 6.01 0.37
C ASP A 54 -7.20 6.27 -0.59
N THR A 55 -6.10 6.81 -0.07
CA THR A 55 -4.89 7.05 -0.87
C THR A 55 -4.09 5.76 -1.11
N GLY A 56 -4.09 4.81 -0.17
CA GLY A 56 -3.34 3.57 -0.31
C GLY A 56 -3.85 2.34 0.45
N ILE A 57 -4.43 2.49 1.66
CA ILE A 57 -5.01 1.34 2.38
C ILE A 57 -6.47 1.15 1.98
N HIS A 58 -6.72 0.22 1.06
CA HIS A 58 -8.06 -0.11 0.57
C HIS A 58 -8.78 -1.17 1.41
N TYR A 59 -8.04 -2.02 2.10
CA TYR A 59 -8.50 -3.08 2.99
C TYR A 59 -7.32 -3.61 3.82
N ILE A 60 -7.59 -4.39 4.87
CA ILE A 60 -6.60 -4.77 5.89
C ILE A 60 -6.75 -6.25 6.24
N GLY A 61 -5.63 -6.97 6.22
CA GLY A 61 -5.52 -8.36 6.63
C GLY A 61 -5.34 -8.53 8.14
N GLY A 62 -5.58 -9.72 8.68
CA GLY A 62 -5.03 -10.14 9.97
C GLY A 62 -5.59 -9.44 11.21
N LEU A 63 -6.83 -8.93 11.16
CA LEU A 63 -7.45 -8.19 12.27
C LEU A 63 -8.44 -9.02 13.13
N SER A 64 -8.65 -10.29 12.84
CA SER A 64 -9.41 -11.14 13.78
C SER A 64 -8.56 -11.40 15.03
N GLU A 65 -9.23 -11.65 16.16
CA GLU A 65 -8.55 -11.87 17.44
C GLU A 65 -7.44 -12.92 17.35
N GLY A 66 -6.27 -12.59 17.90
CA GLY A 66 -5.08 -13.45 17.90
C GLY A 66 -4.23 -13.42 16.63
N GLN A 67 -4.68 -12.78 15.55
CA GLN A 67 -3.90 -12.65 14.31
C GLN A 67 -2.83 -11.55 14.42
N ASN A 68 -1.88 -11.52 13.47
CA ASN A 68 -0.72 -10.64 13.52
C ASN A 68 -1.11 -9.17 13.75
N LEU A 69 -1.82 -8.56 12.79
CA LEU A 69 -2.10 -7.12 12.84
C LEU A 69 -3.04 -6.77 13.99
N TYR A 70 -3.94 -7.68 14.40
CA TYR A 70 -4.72 -7.54 15.63
C TYR A 70 -3.82 -7.32 16.85
N LYS A 71 -2.75 -8.13 17.04
CA LYS A 71 -1.84 -7.99 18.18
C LYS A 71 -1.14 -6.63 18.18
N TYR A 72 -0.65 -6.17 17.01
CA TYR A 72 -0.06 -4.83 16.88
C TYR A 72 -1.07 -3.73 17.20
N PHE A 73 -2.25 -3.78 16.61
CA PHE A 73 -3.28 -2.74 16.79
C PHE A 73 -3.81 -2.72 18.23
N LYS A 74 -3.87 -3.88 18.89
CA LYS A 74 -4.22 -4.00 20.31
C LYS A 74 -3.13 -3.39 21.19
N TYR A 75 -1.86 -3.71 20.94
CA TYR A 75 -0.73 -3.12 21.68
C TYR A 75 -0.65 -1.60 21.51
N LEU A 76 -0.86 -1.11 20.29
CA LEU A 76 -0.92 0.33 19.99
C LEU A 76 -2.17 1.00 20.57
N GLY A 77 -3.14 0.24 21.08
CA GLY A 77 -4.35 0.75 21.73
C GLY A 77 -5.39 1.30 20.76
N ILE A 78 -5.35 0.90 19.48
CA ILE A 78 -6.28 1.42 18.47
C ILE A 78 -7.39 0.43 18.11
N MET A 79 -7.19 -0.87 18.31
CA MET A 79 -8.07 -1.93 17.78
C MET A 79 -9.55 -1.74 18.16
N ASP A 80 -9.84 -1.46 19.43
CA ASP A 80 -11.20 -1.38 19.96
C ASP A 80 -11.97 -0.13 19.47
N ASP A 81 -11.26 0.88 18.98
CA ASP A 81 -11.82 2.15 18.50
C ASP A 81 -12.04 2.15 16.96
N LEU A 82 -11.61 1.10 16.25
CA LEU A 82 -11.76 0.99 14.80
C LEU A 82 -13.16 0.52 14.40
N LYS A 83 -13.72 1.16 13.37
CA LYS A 83 -14.98 0.77 12.75
C LYS A 83 -14.68 -0.02 11.49
N LEU A 84 -14.84 -1.33 11.59
CA LEU A 84 -14.44 -2.27 10.56
C LEU A 84 -15.65 -3.06 10.04
N LYS A 85 -15.68 -3.29 8.73
CA LYS A 85 -16.58 -4.24 8.08
C LYS A 85 -15.76 -5.42 7.60
N LYS A 86 -16.17 -6.64 8.00
CA LYS A 86 -15.53 -7.86 7.47
C LYS A 86 -15.92 -8.03 6.00
N MET A 87 -14.94 -8.36 5.17
CA MET A 87 -15.17 -8.68 3.76
C MET A 87 -15.77 -10.08 3.61
N ASP A 88 -16.22 -10.42 2.41
CA ASP A 88 -16.88 -11.69 2.16
C ASP A 88 -15.96 -12.88 2.47
N LYS A 89 -16.52 -13.84 3.20
CA LYS A 89 -15.76 -15.00 3.71
C LYS A 89 -15.30 -15.91 2.57
N ASP A 90 -16.14 -16.07 1.55
CA ASP A 90 -15.94 -17.05 0.48
C ASP A 90 -15.25 -16.47 -0.76
N GLY A 91 -14.89 -15.18 -0.73
CA GLY A 91 -14.22 -14.50 -1.84
C GLY A 91 -13.98 -13.03 -1.48
N PHE A 92 -12.95 -12.74 -0.70
CA PHE A 92 -12.61 -11.35 -0.34
C PHE A 92 -11.88 -10.64 -1.49
N ASP A 93 -11.13 -11.40 -2.27
CA ASP A 93 -10.49 -10.97 -3.52
C ASP A 93 -10.90 -11.94 -4.63
N ILE A 94 -11.27 -11.40 -5.78
CA ILE A 94 -11.69 -12.17 -6.95
C ILE A 94 -10.66 -12.00 -8.06
N ILE A 95 -10.01 -13.10 -8.44
CA ILE A 95 -9.05 -13.13 -9.53
C ILE A 95 -9.80 -13.42 -10.83
N SER A 96 -9.55 -12.62 -11.87
CA SER A 96 -10.23 -12.78 -13.16
C SER A 96 -9.33 -12.41 -14.34
N PHE A 97 -9.64 -12.99 -15.49
CA PHE A 97 -8.87 -12.83 -16.71
C PHE A 97 -9.79 -12.51 -17.89
N GLU A 98 -9.43 -11.64 -18.84
CA GLU A 98 -10.28 -11.39 -20.02
C GLU A 98 -10.41 -12.62 -20.92
N ASN A 99 -9.36 -13.45 -20.96
CA ASN A 99 -9.35 -14.70 -21.72
C ASN A 99 -10.04 -15.86 -20.97
N ASP A 100 -10.81 -15.59 -19.93
CA ASP A 100 -11.52 -16.59 -19.14
C ASP A 100 -12.86 -16.06 -18.62
N SER A 101 -13.94 -16.81 -18.83
CA SER A 101 -15.25 -16.43 -18.31
C SER A 101 -15.42 -16.71 -16.81
N GLN A 102 -14.53 -17.54 -16.23
CA GLN A 102 -14.56 -17.89 -14.81
C GLN A 102 -13.85 -16.84 -13.94
N GLU A 103 -14.37 -16.71 -12.72
CA GLU A 103 -13.79 -15.89 -11.66
C GLU A 103 -13.37 -16.80 -10.51
N TYR A 104 -12.20 -16.53 -9.94
CA TYR A 104 -11.58 -17.41 -8.96
C TYR A 104 -11.48 -16.70 -7.60
N PRO A 105 -12.25 -17.13 -6.59
CA PRO A 105 -12.30 -16.45 -5.31
C PRO A 105 -11.14 -16.88 -4.40
N HIS A 106 -10.39 -15.89 -3.90
CA HIS A 106 -9.53 -16.06 -2.74
C HIS A 106 -10.38 -15.85 -1.48
N ALA A 107 -10.47 -16.89 -0.65
CA ALA A 107 -11.38 -16.94 0.49
C ALA A 107 -10.66 -16.83 1.84
N GLN A 108 -11.39 -16.36 2.86
CA GLN A 108 -10.86 -16.25 4.22
C GLN A 108 -10.91 -17.59 4.95
N GLY A 109 -9.81 -17.93 5.63
CA GLY A 109 -9.54 -19.18 6.32
C GLY A 109 -8.90 -20.20 5.39
N TYR A 110 -7.78 -20.82 5.78
CA TYR A 110 -7.02 -21.73 4.92
C TYR A 110 -7.87 -22.89 4.37
N ASP A 111 -8.65 -23.57 5.22
CA ASP A 111 -9.56 -24.63 4.78
C ASP A 111 -10.60 -24.12 3.78
N ASN A 112 -11.13 -22.91 4.00
CA ASN A 112 -12.10 -22.32 3.09
C ASN A 112 -11.45 -21.90 1.77
N PHE A 113 -10.23 -21.35 1.81
CA PHE A 113 -9.43 -21.03 0.62
C PHE A 113 -9.25 -22.27 -0.25
N VAL A 114 -8.82 -23.39 0.36
CA VAL A 114 -8.70 -24.68 -0.31
C VAL A 114 -10.06 -25.13 -0.86
N ASN A 115 -11.13 -25.08 -0.05
CA ASN A 115 -12.46 -25.53 -0.46
C ASN A 115 -13.07 -24.72 -1.61
N GLN A 116 -12.92 -23.39 -1.60
CA GLN A 116 -13.48 -22.54 -2.65
C GLN A 116 -12.73 -22.72 -3.97
N LEU A 117 -11.39 -22.73 -3.96
CA LEU A 117 -10.60 -22.96 -5.18
C LEU A 117 -10.73 -24.40 -5.71
N SER A 118 -10.91 -25.40 -4.83
CA SER A 118 -11.11 -26.80 -5.26
C SER A 118 -12.39 -27.00 -6.09
N LYS A 119 -13.37 -26.08 -6.02
CA LYS A 119 -14.56 -26.14 -6.90
C LYS A 119 -14.21 -25.92 -8.37
N PHE A 120 -13.13 -25.18 -8.63
CA PHE A 120 -12.63 -24.85 -9.96
C PHE A 120 -11.46 -25.77 -10.37
N PHE A 121 -10.68 -26.25 -9.39
CA PHE A 121 -9.53 -27.13 -9.60
C PHE A 121 -9.64 -28.39 -8.72
N PRO A 122 -10.60 -29.30 -8.98
CA PRO A 122 -10.88 -30.44 -8.10
C PRO A 122 -9.69 -31.40 -7.95
N GLU A 123 -8.91 -31.57 -9.01
CA GLU A 123 -7.71 -32.44 -9.02
C GLU A 123 -6.52 -31.80 -8.29
N GLU A 124 -6.56 -30.49 -8.04
CA GLU A 124 -5.45 -29.71 -7.46
C GLU A 124 -5.64 -29.43 -5.96
N ARG A 125 -6.62 -30.06 -5.31
CA ARG A 125 -6.90 -29.81 -3.88
C ARG A 125 -5.65 -29.95 -3.00
N ALA A 126 -4.86 -31.01 -3.22
CA ALA A 126 -3.63 -31.25 -2.48
C ALA A 126 -2.57 -30.17 -2.74
N THR A 127 -2.46 -29.69 -3.98
CA THR A 127 -1.58 -28.58 -4.38
C THR A 127 -1.95 -27.29 -3.65
N ILE A 128 -3.24 -26.94 -3.63
CA ILE A 128 -3.72 -25.71 -2.99
C ILE A 128 -3.51 -25.77 -1.47
N GLN A 129 -3.67 -26.96 -0.88
CA GLN A 129 -3.35 -27.18 0.54
C GLN A 129 -1.85 -26.97 0.81
N LYS A 130 -0.97 -27.57 0.00
CA LYS A 130 0.49 -27.41 0.11
C LYS A 130 0.92 -25.95 -0.02
N TYR A 131 0.29 -25.18 -0.91
CA TYR A 131 0.50 -23.74 -1.02
C TYR A 131 0.17 -23.01 0.29
N CYS A 132 -0.98 -23.29 0.91
CA CYS A 132 -1.36 -22.69 2.19
C CYS A 132 -0.41 -23.07 3.32
N GLU A 133 0.05 -24.32 3.35
CA GLU A 133 1.02 -24.83 4.32
C GLU A 133 2.35 -24.08 4.21
N GLU A 134 2.88 -23.90 2.99
CA GLU A 134 4.16 -23.19 2.81
C GLU A 134 4.03 -21.69 3.12
N ILE A 135 2.91 -21.04 2.79
CA ILE A 135 2.65 -19.66 3.22
C ILE A 135 2.71 -19.56 4.75
N THR A 136 2.02 -20.47 5.45
CA THR A 136 1.95 -20.46 6.92
C THR A 136 3.32 -20.74 7.54
N LYS A 137 4.05 -21.73 7.02
CA LYS A 137 5.42 -22.06 7.42
C LYS A 137 6.36 -20.88 7.22
N THR A 138 6.30 -20.23 6.05
CA THR A 138 7.10 -19.04 5.76
C THR A 138 6.74 -17.91 6.70
N CYS A 139 5.47 -17.62 6.97
CA CYS A 139 5.12 -16.55 7.91
C CYS A 139 5.58 -16.85 9.35
N SER A 140 5.57 -18.12 9.75
CA SER A 140 6.00 -18.56 11.09
C SER A 140 7.51 -18.44 11.30
N SER A 141 8.32 -18.41 10.22
CA SER A 141 9.78 -18.27 10.31
C SER A 141 10.27 -16.82 10.42
N PHE A 142 9.37 -15.83 10.41
CA PHE A 142 9.72 -14.41 10.52
C PHE A 142 9.49 -13.92 11.96
N PRO A 143 10.53 -13.72 12.78
CA PRO A 143 10.37 -13.44 14.21
C PRO A 143 9.55 -12.18 14.47
N LEU A 144 9.87 -11.08 13.78
CA LEU A 144 9.14 -9.82 13.94
C LEU A 144 7.67 -9.93 13.51
N TYR A 145 7.36 -10.75 12.50
CA TYR A 145 5.97 -11.02 12.13
C TYR A 145 5.21 -11.70 13.28
N ASN A 146 5.88 -12.48 14.12
CA ASN A 146 5.28 -13.19 15.24
C ASN A 146 5.46 -12.48 16.60
N LEU A 147 5.93 -11.23 16.60
CA LEU A 147 6.28 -10.44 17.80
C LEU A 147 7.38 -11.08 18.66
N GLU A 148 8.29 -11.79 18.02
CA GLU A 148 9.47 -12.38 18.66
C GLU A 148 10.67 -11.44 18.47
N SER A 149 11.21 -10.93 19.58
CA SER A 149 12.38 -10.04 19.58
C SER A 149 13.70 -10.79 19.34
N GLU A 150 13.71 -12.09 19.57
CA GLU A 150 14.86 -12.98 19.38
C GLU A 150 14.59 -13.90 18.19
N GLY A 151 15.55 -14.02 17.28
CA GLY A 151 15.43 -14.90 16.12
C GLY A 151 16.43 -14.56 15.01
N LYS A 152 16.55 -15.45 14.04
CA LYS A 152 17.39 -15.26 12.86
C LYS A 152 16.55 -15.45 11.60
N TYR A 153 16.79 -14.61 10.61
CA TYR A 153 16.24 -14.82 9.29
C TYR A 153 17.04 -15.90 8.57
N ASP A 154 16.34 -16.88 8.02
CA ASP A 154 16.92 -17.92 7.19
C ASP A 154 17.23 -17.38 5.79
N SER A 155 18.52 -17.27 5.45
CA SER A 155 18.96 -16.75 4.16
C SER A 155 18.47 -17.58 2.97
N GLU A 156 18.28 -18.89 3.13
CA GLU A 156 17.77 -19.75 2.06
C GLU A 156 16.31 -19.43 1.77
N GLN A 157 15.49 -19.24 2.81
CA GLN A 157 14.09 -18.84 2.67
C GLN A 157 13.94 -17.44 2.07
N LEU A 158 14.84 -16.51 2.40
CA LEU A 158 14.85 -15.17 1.81
C LEU A 158 15.18 -15.18 0.30
N ALA A 159 15.82 -16.25 -0.20
CA ALA A 159 16.22 -16.38 -1.60
C ALA A 159 15.20 -17.12 -2.48
N VAL A 160 14.17 -17.75 -1.89
CA VAL A 160 13.13 -18.47 -2.66
C VAL A 160 12.38 -17.48 -3.53
N ASN A 161 12.32 -17.74 -4.84
CA ASN A 161 11.59 -16.92 -5.80
C ASN A 161 10.11 -17.31 -5.85
N ALA A 162 9.21 -16.33 -5.78
CA ALA A 162 7.77 -16.56 -5.72
C ALA A 162 7.21 -17.20 -6.99
N ASN A 163 7.61 -16.71 -8.17
CA ASN A 163 7.13 -17.25 -9.44
C ASN A 163 7.58 -18.71 -9.61
N GLN A 164 8.88 -18.96 -9.43
CA GLN A 164 9.44 -20.31 -9.54
C GLN A 164 8.84 -21.29 -8.55
N TYR A 165 8.57 -20.86 -7.31
CA TYR A 165 7.92 -21.72 -6.32
C TYR A 165 6.50 -22.10 -6.77
N ILE A 166 5.69 -21.13 -7.20
CA ILE A 166 4.31 -21.38 -7.66
C ILE A 166 4.32 -22.26 -8.93
N ASP A 167 5.24 -22.03 -9.86
CA ASP A 167 5.42 -22.86 -11.05
C ASP A 167 5.73 -24.33 -10.70
N GLN A 168 6.52 -24.58 -9.66
CA GLN A 168 6.89 -25.93 -9.21
C GLN A 168 5.76 -26.67 -8.49
N LEU A 169 4.69 -25.98 -8.07
CA LEU A 169 3.61 -26.62 -7.33
C LEU A 169 2.73 -27.52 -8.20
N THR A 170 2.52 -27.18 -9.47
CA THR A 170 1.58 -27.86 -10.37
C THR A 170 1.90 -27.54 -11.82
N ASP A 171 1.53 -28.39 -12.79
CA ASP A 171 1.58 -28.09 -14.23
C ASP A 171 0.35 -27.29 -14.73
N ASN A 172 -0.64 -27.07 -13.86
CA ASN A 172 -1.84 -26.32 -14.20
C ASN A 172 -1.56 -24.81 -14.28
N ILE A 173 -1.31 -24.32 -15.49
CA ILE A 173 -0.99 -22.91 -15.77
C ILE A 173 -2.05 -21.93 -15.24
N LYS A 174 -3.32 -22.35 -15.21
CA LYS A 174 -4.42 -21.49 -14.75
C LYS A 174 -4.39 -21.36 -13.22
N LEU A 175 -4.17 -22.47 -12.50
CA LEU A 175 -4.04 -22.43 -11.05
C LEU A 175 -2.83 -21.58 -10.63
N ARG A 176 -1.68 -21.70 -11.31
CA ARG A 176 -0.51 -20.84 -11.06
C ARG A 176 -0.87 -19.35 -11.16
N ALA A 177 -1.55 -18.95 -12.23
CA ALA A 177 -2.01 -17.59 -12.43
C ALA A 177 -3.00 -17.14 -11.35
N VAL A 178 -3.91 -18.02 -10.91
CA VAL A 178 -4.87 -17.73 -9.83
C VAL A 178 -4.17 -17.53 -8.48
N LEU A 179 -3.19 -18.36 -8.13
CA LEU A 179 -2.42 -18.20 -6.88
C LEU A 179 -1.56 -16.92 -6.90
N ALA A 180 -1.01 -16.57 -8.05
CA ALA A 180 -0.22 -15.34 -8.24
C ALA A 180 -1.07 -14.08 -8.43
N GLY A 181 -2.39 -14.19 -8.63
CA GLY A 181 -3.26 -13.08 -9.04
C GLY A 181 -3.36 -11.90 -8.07
N THR A 182 -2.95 -12.08 -6.81
CA THR A 182 -2.89 -11.01 -5.80
C THR A 182 -1.55 -10.28 -5.76
N ASN A 183 -0.63 -10.52 -6.69
CA ASN A 183 0.72 -9.93 -6.66
C ASN A 183 0.75 -8.39 -6.69
N PHE A 184 -0.35 -7.76 -7.11
CA PHE A 184 -0.54 -6.31 -7.07
C PHE A 184 -0.48 -5.72 -5.64
N LEU A 185 -0.76 -6.55 -4.62
CA LEU A 185 -0.63 -6.19 -3.21
C LEU A 185 0.78 -5.78 -2.78
N TYR A 186 1.80 -6.17 -3.55
CA TYR A 186 3.21 -5.91 -3.23
C TYR A 186 4.05 -5.53 -4.45
N ALA A 187 3.41 -5.10 -5.54
CA ALA A 187 4.06 -4.82 -6.83
C ALA A 187 4.92 -6.00 -7.34
N GLY A 188 4.37 -7.22 -7.26
CA GLY A 188 5.10 -8.43 -7.58
C GLY A 188 5.58 -8.51 -9.03
N THR A 189 6.77 -9.08 -9.20
CA THR A 189 7.40 -9.35 -10.50
C THR A 189 8.00 -10.75 -10.50
N GLU A 190 8.51 -11.18 -11.65
CA GLU A 190 9.33 -12.39 -11.84
C GLU A 190 10.47 -12.55 -10.80
N LYS A 191 10.93 -11.45 -10.19
CA LYS A 191 12.06 -11.42 -9.25
C LYS A 191 11.62 -11.42 -7.78
N SER A 192 10.32 -11.35 -7.51
CA SER A 192 9.81 -11.21 -6.14
C SER A 192 10.16 -12.42 -5.28
N PRO A 193 10.69 -12.22 -4.07
CA PRO A 193 10.87 -13.31 -3.11
C PRO A 193 9.54 -13.87 -2.62
N PHE A 194 9.48 -15.19 -2.40
CA PHE A 194 8.28 -15.88 -1.92
C PHE A 194 7.83 -15.38 -0.54
N TYR A 195 8.75 -14.99 0.34
CA TYR A 195 8.36 -14.45 1.64
C TYR A 195 7.54 -13.15 1.54
N VAL A 196 7.80 -12.30 0.54
CA VAL A 196 7.02 -11.07 0.33
C VAL A 196 5.60 -11.43 -0.09
N HIS A 197 5.46 -12.42 -0.98
CA HIS A 197 4.16 -12.98 -1.37
C HIS A 197 3.43 -13.58 -0.15
N ALA A 198 4.10 -14.47 0.59
CA ALA A 198 3.53 -15.15 1.74
C ALA A 198 3.06 -14.18 2.83
N LEU A 199 3.92 -13.25 3.28
CA LEU A 199 3.57 -12.29 4.34
C LEU A 199 2.41 -11.38 3.94
N SER A 200 2.34 -11.00 2.65
CA SER A 200 1.26 -10.16 2.11
C SER A 200 -0.06 -10.93 2.06
N VAL A 201 -0.08 -12.07 1.37
CA VAL A 201 -1.28 -12.85 1.09
C VAL A 201 -1.83 -13.52 2.36
N ASN A 202 -0.95 -14.05 3.22
CA ASN A 202 -1.34 -14.73 4.46
C ASN A 202 -2.26 -13.87 5.32
N SER A 203 -1.95 -12.57 5.45
CA SER A 203 -2.72 -11.67 6.30
C SER A 203 -4.19 -11.58 5.86
N TYR A 204 -4.46 -11.57 4.55
CA TYR A 204 -5.82 -11.49 4.03
C TYR A 204 -6.54 -12.84 4.02
N ILE A 205 -5.83 -13.95 3.75
CA ILE A 205 -6.40 -15.30 3.94
C ILE A 205 -6.83 -15.47 5.39
N GLN A 206 -6.06 -15.01 6.37
CA GLN A 206 -6.43 -15.10 7.78
C GLN A 206 -7.74 -14.37 8.09
N SER A 207 -7.85 -13.10 7.70
CA SER A 207 -9.11 -12.36 7.63
C SER A 207 -8.94 -11.04 6.90
N ALA A 208 -9.98 -10.57 6.21
CA ALA A 208 -9.94 -9.34 5.42
C ALA A 208 -11.04 -8.36 5.86
N TRP A 209 -10.67 -7.08 6.02
CA TRP A 209 -11.51 -6.05 6.61
C TRP A 209 -11.40 -4.72 5.86
N ARG A 210 -12.50 -3.98 5.79
CA ARG A 210 -12.53 -2.60 5.31
C ARG A 210 -12.79 -1.64 6.46
N CYS A 211 -12.18 -0.47 6.39
CA CYS A 211 -12.43 0.64 7.30
C CYS A 211 -13.71 1.38 6.90
N ILE A 212 -14.71 1.41 7.78
CA ILE A 212 -15.92 2.22 7.57
C ILE A 212 -15.56 3.70 7.55
N ASN A 213 -15.88 4.37 6.44
CA ASN A 213 -15.46 5.73 6.09
C ASN A 213 -13.93 5.91 5.91
N GLY A 214 -13.24 4.87 5.46
CA GLY A 214 -11.85 4.94 5.03
C GLY A 214 -10.81 4.79 6.14
N GLY A 215 -9.56 4.57 5.73
CA GLY A 215 -8.39 4.24 6.55
C GLY A 215 -7.87 5.37 7.42
N SER A 216 -8.26 6.63 7.17
CA SER A 216 -7.81 7.78 7.97
C SER A 216 -8.19 7.69 9.45
N GLN A 217 -9.14 6.83 9.81
CA GLN A 217 -9.44 6.51 11.20
C GLN A 217 -8.23 5.92 11.95
N ILE A 218 -7.38 5.11 11.28
CA ILE A 218 -6.18 4.51 11.89
C ILE A 218 -5.24 5.62 12.32
N THR A 219 -4.93 6.55 11.43
CA THR A 219 -4.08 7.72 11.74
C THR A 219 -4.67 8.54 12.89
N LYS A 220 -5.99 8.78 12.89
CA LYS A 220 -6.66 9.52 13.99
C LYS A 220 -6.48 8.82 15.34
N GLN A 221 -6.66 7.50 15.39
CA GLN A 221 -6.48 6.73 16.62
C GLN A 221 -5.01 6.67 17.05
N LEU A 222 -4.07 6.49 16.11
CA LEU A 222 -2.63 6.51 16.41
C LEU A 222 -2.20 7.86 17.01
N ILE A 223 -2.68 8.99 16.44
CA ILE A 223 -2.38 10.32 16.99
C ILE A 223 -3.00 10.51 18.38
N LYS A 224 -4.21 10.01 18.61
CA LYS A 224 -4.85 10.03 19.94
C LYS A 224 -3.99 9.26 20.95
N GLN A 225 -3.49 8.08 20.59
CA GLN A 225 -2.62 7.27 21.44
C GLN A 225 -1.26 7.94 21.68
N LEU A 226 -0.64 8.51 20.65
CA LEU A 226 0.62 9.27 20.80
C LEU A 226 0.47 10.42 21.81
N LYS A 227 -0.59 11.23 21.67
CA LYS A 227 -0.86 12.35 22.58
C LYS A 227 -1.18 11.90 24.00
N LYS A 228 -1.88 10.77 24.16
CA LYS A 228 -2.17 10.17 25.46
C LYS A 228 -0.89 9.86 26.24
N HIS A 229 0.17 9.48 25.53
CA HIS A 229 1.50 9.19 26.10
C HIS A 229 2.45 10.39 26.05
N GLY A 230 1.94 11.62 25.88
CA GLY A 230 2.73 12.85 25.95
C GLY A 230 3.58 13.15 24.70
N GLY A 231 3.48 12.34 23.64
CA GLY A 231 4.14 12.60 22.37
C GLY A 231 3.50 13.75 21.60
N GLU A 232 4.34 14.49 20.87
CA GLU A 232 3.94 15.67 20.10
C GLU A 232 4.04 15.40 18.60
N ILE A 233 3.19 16.05 17.80
CA ILE A 233 3.18 15.89 16.34
C ILE A 233 2.88 17.21 15.65
N TYR A 234 3.61 17.49 14.57
CA TYR A 234 3.63 18.78 13.89
C TYR A 234 3.45 18.62 12.39
N LYS A 235 2.45 19.31 11.82
CA LYS A 235 2.22 19.44 10.38
C LYS A 235 3.04 20.61 9.79
N TYR A 236 3.25 20.60 8.48
CA TYR A 236 4.04 21.61 7.76
C TYR A 236 5.48 21.78 8.27
N LYS A 237 6.05 20.71 8.83
CA LYS A 237 7.45 20.65 9.28
C LYS A 237 8.23 19.72 8.37
N GLU A 238 8.44 20.19 7.14
CA GLU A 238 9.29 19.53 6.15
C GLU A 238 10.75 19.61 6.62
N VAL A 239 11.31 18.49 7.06
CA VAL A 239 12.74 18.37 7.35
C VAL A 239 13.50 18.35 6.03
N VAL A 240 14.54 19.16 5.93
CA VAL A 240 15.38 19.29 4.72
C VAL A 240 16.83 18.90 4.97
N GLN A 241 17.25 18.79 6.23
CA GLN A 241 18.63 18.48 6.60
C GLN A 241 18.70 17.87 8.01
N PHE A 242 19.55 16.86 8.19
CA PHE A 242 20.05 16.44 9.49
C PHE A 242 21.39 17.12 9.76
N ASN A 243 21.56 17.71 10.93
CA ASN A 243 22.82 18.30 11.36
C ASN A 243 23.71 17.17 11.90
N VAL A 244 24.80 16.90 11.19
CA VAL A 244 25.75 15.82 11.49
C VAL A 244 27.09 16.41 11.88
N GLU A 245 27.52 16.14 13.10
CA GLU A 245 28.81 16.55 13.66
C GLU A 245 29.50 15.31 14.26
N ASP A 246 30.77 15.08 13.92
CA ASP A 246 31.55 13.92 14.39
C ASP A 246 30.80 12.58 14.27
N LYS A 247 30.13 12.37 13.12
CA LYS A 247 29.31 11.18 12.79
C LYS A 247 28.09 10.97 13.70
N THR A 248 27.69 11.98 14.45
CA THR A 248 26.51 11.98 15.31
C THR A 248 25.50 13.01 14.79
N ILE A 249 24.22 12.67 14.83
CA ILE A 249 23.14 13.61 14.49
C ILE A 249 22.78 14.37 15.77
N SER A 250 22.78 15.69 15.73
CA SER A 250 22.43 16.55 16.88
C SER A 250 21.06 17.21 16.74
N ALA A 251 20.61 17.46 15.50
CA ALA A 251 19.36 18.14 15.21
C ALA A 251 18.85 17.90 13.79
N VAL A 252 17.61 18.31 13.54
CA VAL A 252 17.02 18.41 12.21
C VAL A 252 16.60 19.86 11.92
N LYS A 253 16.88 20.29 10.70
CA LYS A 253 16.48 21.60 10.19
C LYS A 253 15.29 21.46 9.25
N MET A 254 14.29 22.32 9.46
CA MET A 254 13.09 22.38 8.64
C MET A 254 13.22 23.44 7.55
N LYS A 255 12.42 23.30 6.49
CA LYS A 255 12.38 24.21 5.34
C LYS A 255 12.08 25.67 5.72
N ASP A 256 11.29 25.88 6.76
CA ASP A 256 10.96 27.21 7.29
C ASP A 256 12.09 27.84 8.14
N GLY A 257 13.24 27.17 8.24
CA GLY A 257 14.40 27.60 9.01
C GLY A 257 14.34 27.25 10.49
N THR A 258 13.24 26.70 11.00
CA THR A 258 13.18 26.21 12.38
C THR A 258 14.02 24.95 12.55
N GLU A 259 14.45 24.67 13.78
CA GLU A 259 15.31 23.54 14.12
C GLU A 259 14.80 22.84 15.40
N VAL A 260 15.01 21.52 15.48
CA VAL A 260 14.76 20.72 16.68
C VAL A 260 15.94 19.79 16.93
N SER A 261 16.47 19.83 18.14
CA SER A 261 17.53 18.93 18.60
C SER A 261 16.96 17.65 19.19
N GLY A 262 17.76 16.59 19.22
CA GLY A 262 17.40 15.36 19.93
C GLY A 262 18.54 14.35 20.06
N THR A 263 18.22 13.21 20.66
CA THR A 263 19.22 12.15 20.93
C THR A 263 19.08 10.99 19.96
N ILE A 264 17.85 10.58 19.66
CA ILE A 264 17.54 9.50 18.72
C ILE A 264 16.75 10.10 17.55
N PHE A 265 17.15 9.75 16.34
CA PHE A 265 16.49 10.20 15.12
C PHE A 265 15.98 9.00 14.33
N ILE A 266 14.68 9.01 14.00
CA ILE A 266 14.06 7.98 13.18
C ILE A 266 13.54 8.64 11.90
N SER A 267 14.02 8.17 10.75
CA SER A 267 13.49 8.60 9.47
C SER A 267 12.50 7.56 8.94
N ASN A 268 11.26 7.99 8.73
CA ASN A 268 10.22 7.23 8.05
C ASN A 268 9.96 7.81 6.65
N VAL A 269 11.04 8.25 6.00
CA VAL A 269 11.10 8.81 4.65
C VAL A 269 11.87 7.83 3.76
N ASP A 270 11.65 7.91 2.45
CA ASP A 270 12.41 7.16 1.43
C ASP A 270 13.92 7.13 1.74
N PRO A 271 14.57 5.95 1.74
CA PRO A 271 15.98 5.83 2.12
C PRO A 271 16.95 6.71 1.31
N LYS A 272 16.66 6.97 0.03
CA LYS A 272 17.51 7.83 -0.81
C LYS A 272 17.38 9.28 -0.36
N ALA A 273 16.15 9.75 -0.12
CA ALA A 273 15.91 11.10 0.39
C ALA A 273 16.52 11.28 1.80
N THR A 274 16.42 10.27 2.67
CA THR A 274 17.04 10.29 3.99
C THR A 274 18.56 10.39 3.91
N LEU A 275 19.19 9.64 3.01
CA LEU A 275 20.63 9.69 2.78
C LEU A 275 21.09 11.07 2.29
N GLU A 276 20.29 11.73 1.45
CA GLU A 276 20.56 13.08 0.96
C GLU A 276 20.44 14.11 2.09
N MET A 277 19.34 14.10 2.86
CA MET A 277 19.15 14.99 4.01
C MET A 277 20.23 14.81 5.07
N ALA A 278 20.72 13.58 5.26
CA ALA A 278 21.78 13.27 6.23
C ALA A 278 23.19 13.60 5.74
N GLY A 279 23.34 14.06 4.49
CA GLY A 279 24.62 14.34 3.87
C GLY A 279 25.35 13.06 3.47
N ILE A 280 25.32 12.73 2.17
CA ILE A 280 25.88 11.49 1.63
C ILE A 280 27.35 11.22 2.00
N TYR A 281 28.14 12.27 2.21
CA TYR A 281 29.55 12.21 2.55
C TYR A 281 29.80 11.69 3.98
N ASN A 282 28.78 11.70 4.84
CA ASN A 282 28.85 11.16 6.19
C ASN A 282 28.81 9.61 6.23
N PHE A 283 28.54 8.97 5.09
CA PHE A 283 28.43 7.53 4.95
C PHE A 283 29.55 6.97 4.09
N ARG A 284 29.89 5.69 4.30
CA ARG A 284 30.85 4.98 3.43
C ARG A 284 30.33 4.98 1.99
N LYS A 285 31.19 5.29 1.02
CA LYS A 285 30.85 5.33 -0.41
C LYS A 285 30.13 4.06 -0.89
N SER A 286 30.54 2.88 -0.43
CA SER A 286 29.89 1.60 -0.77
C SER A 286 28.44 1.51 -0.29
N PHE A 287 28.15 1.98 0.93
CA PHE A 287 26.79 2.02 1.46
C PHE A 287 25.93 3.01 0.67
N SER A 288 26.44 4.23 0.47
CA SER A 288 25.72 5.28 -0.25
C SER A 288 25.40 4.88 -1.69
N ASN A 289 26.37 4.28 -2.39
CA ASN A 289 26.18 3.76 -3.74
C ASN A 289 25.11 2.66 -3.78
N ARG A 290 25.14 1.73 -2.82
CA ARG A 290 24.15 0.64 -2.73
C ARG A 290 22.73 1.19 -2.56
N ILE A 291 22.52 2.17 -1.69
CA ILE A 291 21.19 2.79 -1.48
C ILE A 291 20.74 3.55 -2.73
N LYS A 292 21.64 4.30 -3.38
CA LYS A 292 21.33 5.03 -4.61
C LYS A 292 20.97 4.12 -5.78
N SER A 293 21.62 2.95 -5.87
CA SER A 293 21.39 1.97 -6.93
C SER A 293 20.16 1.10 -6.70
N LEU A 294 19.45 1.21 -5.57
CA LEU A 294 18.20 0.49 -5.39
C LEU A 294 17.20 0.94 -6.46
N GLU A 295 16.71 -0.01 -7.25
CA GLU A 295 15.63 0.24 -8.19
C GLU A 295 14.32 0.35 -7.39
N GLY A 296 13.56 1.41 -7.62
CA GLY A 296 12.23 1.53 -7.02
C GLY A 296 11.25 0.59 -7.73
N VAL A 297 10.24 0.11 -7.00
CA VAL A 297 9.14 -0.63 -7.63
C VAL A 297 8.33 0.26 -8.58
N ILE A 298 7.53 -0.37 -9.45
CA ILE A 298 6.65 0.36 -10.35
C ILE A 298 5.67 1.28 -9.57
N SER A 299 5.26 2.37 -10.21
CA SER A 299 4.26 3.28 -9.69
C SER A 299 2.86 2.92 -10.21
N ALA A 300 1.86 3.75 -9.93
CA ALA A 300 0.48 3.54 -10.31
C ALA A 300 -0.16 4.75 -10.98
N PHE A 301 -1.14 4.43 -11.81
CA PHE A 301 -2.20 5.34 -12.21
C PHE A 301 -3.49 4.86 -11.57
N SER A 302 -4.19 5.75 -10.85
CA SER A 302 -5.45 5.41 -10.21
C SER A 302 -6.60 6.22 -10.79
N LEU A 303 -7.75 5.57 -10.93
CA LEU A 303 -9.04 6.20 -11.17
C LEU A 303 -9.92 6.10 -9.92
N TYR A 304 -10.59 7.21 -9.62
CA TYR A 304 -11.56 7.31 -8.55
C TYR A 304 -12.88 7.73 -9.19
N LEU A 305 -13.82 6.80 -9.23
CA LEU A 305 -15.14 7.00 -9.82
C LEU A 305 -16.13 7.32 -8.70
N VAL A 306 -16.84 8.43 -8.83
CA VAL A 306 -18.02 8.71 -8.02
C VAL A 306 -19.23 8.24 -8.80
N PHE A 307 -20.10 7.44 -8.17
CA PHE A 307 -21.30 6.95 -8.82
C PHE A 307 -22.50 7.87 -8.59
N LYS A 308 -23.41 7.88 -9.55
CA LYS A 308 -24.76 8.42 -9.37
C LYS A 308 -25.47 7.62 -8.27
N PRO A 309 -26.36 8.25 -7.49
CA PRO A 309 -27.09 7.52 -6.45
C PRO A 309 -27.85 6.31 -7.01
N ASN A 310 -27.70 5.16 -6.36
CA ASN A 310 -28.44 3.93 -6.65
C ASN A 310 -28.25 3.34 -8.05
N THR A 311 -27.09 3.55 -8.70
CA THR A 311 -26.83 3.00 -10.04
C THR A 311 -25.84 1.82 -10.06
N PHE A 312 -24.90 1.75 -9.10
CA PHE A 312 -23.93 0.66 -9.01
C PHE A 312 -24.00 -0.05 -7.65
N LYS A 313 -24.11 -1.38 -7.63
CA LYS A 313 -24.21 -2.15 -6.39
C LYS A 313 -22.88 -2.19 -5.65
N TYR A 314 -22.93 -2.11 -4.33
CA TYR A 314 -21.75 -2.32 -3.50
C TYR A 314 -21.31 -3.79 -3.54
N LEU A 315 -20.00 -3.99 -3.72
CA LEU A 315 -19.34 -5.30 -3.73
C LEU A 315 -18.42 -5.38 -2.52
N ASN A 316 -18.62 -6.38 -1.67
CA ASN A 316 -17.88 -6.54 -0.41
C ASN A 316 -16.59 -7.37 -0.57
N HIS A 317 -16.03 -7.31 -1.77
CA HIS A 317 -14.80 -7.94 -2.23
C HIS A 317 -14.06 -7.01 -3.20
N ASN A 318 -12.80 -7.32 -3.50
CA ASN A 318 -12.02 -6.64 -4.53
C ASN A 318 -11.92 -7.48 -5.80
N TYR A 319 -11.56 -6.86 -6.90
CA TYR A 319 -11.15 -7.56 -8.12
C TYR A 319 -9.67 -7.32 -8.40
N TYR A 320 -8.98 -8.39 -8.77
CA TYR A 320 -7.69 -8.36 -9.44
C TYR A 320 -7.91 -8.92 -10.84
N HIS A 321 -7.94 -8.01 -11.81
CA HIS A 321 -8.30 -8.33 -13.18
C HIS A 321 -7.08 -8.19 -14.09
N PHE A 322 -6.88 -9.17 -14.96
CA PHE A 322 -5.76 -9.25 -15.87
C PHE A 322 -6.26 -9.46 -17.30
N LYS A 323 -5.62 -8.83 -18.28
CA LYS A 323 -5.92 -9.12 -19.69
C LYS A 323 -5.62 -10.57 -20.05
N ASN A 324 -4.51 -11.09 -19.54
CA ASN A 324 -4.07 -12.44 -19.83
C ASN A 324 -3.51 -13.13 -18.59
N SER A 325 -4.00 -14.34 -18.31
CA SER A 325 -3.51 -15.17 -17.22
C SER A 325 -2.01 -15.54 -17.31
N SER A 326 -1.41 -15.55 -18.49
CA SER A 326 0.02 -15.85 -18.64
C SER A 326 0.94 -14.68 -18.28
N GLU A 327 0.39 -13.49 -18.03
CA GLU A 327 1.17 -12.27 -17.85
C GLU A 327 1.14 -11.73 -16.42
N VAL A 328 0.58 -12.48 -15.46
CA VAL A 328 0.36 -12.02 -14.07
C VAL A 328 1.61 -11.39 -13.46
N TRP A 329 2.80 -11.94 -13.71
CA TRP A 329 4.08 -11.46 -13.20
C TRP A 329 4.75 -10.36 -14.04
N THR A 330 4.30 -10.14 -15.28
CA THR A 330 4.88 -9.18 -16.26
C THR A 330 3.93 -8.05 -16.63
N VAL A 331 2.83 -7.85 -15.90
CA VAL A 331 1.87 -6.74 -16.19
C VAL A 331 2.48 -5.35 -16.09
N HIS A 332 3.61 -5.22 -15.38
CA HIS A 332 4.40 -3.99 -15.27
C HIS A 332 5.21 -3.69 -16.54
N GLU A 333 5.42 -4.71 -17.38
CA GLU A 333 6.07 -4.63 -18.69
C GLU A 333 5.01 -4.41 -19.77
N TYR A 334 4.83 -3.16 -20.16
CA TYR A 334 3.89 -2.77 -21.20
C TYR A 334 4.49 -1.74 -22.17
N GLU A 335 3.93 -1.71 -23.37
CA GLU A 335 4.10 -0.62 -24.34
C GLU A 335 2.86 0.27 -24.29
N GLU A 336 2.94 1.46 -24.90
CA GLU A 336 1.85 2.45 -24.83
C GLU A 336 0.50 1.86 -25.25
N ASP A 337 0.48 1.03 -26.29
CA ASP A 337 -0.75 0.43 -26.83
C ASP A 337 -1.29 -0.73 -25.99
N SER A 338 -0.43 -1.50 -25.30
CA SER A 338 -0.87 -2.62 -24.46
C SER A 338 -1.31 -2.20 -23.05
N TRP A 339 -0.97 -0.98 -22.62
CA TRP A 339 -1.40 -0.45 -21.32
C TRP A 339 -2.91 -0.13 -21.26
N PRO A 340 -3.61 -0.41 -20.14
CA PRO A 340 -3.17 -1.19 -18.98
C PRO A 340 -3.27 -2.70 -19.24
N LYS A 341 -2.43 -3.51 -18.58
CA LYS A 341 -2.44 -4.98 -18.67
C LYS A 341 -3.21 -5.67 -17.54
N ALA A 342 -3.40 -4.97 -16.42
CA ALA A 342 -4.16 -5.44 -15.28
C ALA A 342 -4.60 -4.27 -14.40
N PHE A 343 -5.59 -4.49 -13.55
CA PHE A 343 -5.98 -3.54 -12.52
C PHE A 343 -6.50 -4.20 -11.26
N MET A 344 -6.36 -3.50 -10.15
CA MET A 344 -7.08 -3.75 -8.90
C MET A 344 -8.29 -2.84 -8.82
N ALA A 345 -9.44 -3.36 -8.39
CA ALA A 345 -10.65 -2.58 -8.17
C ALA A 345 -11.20 -2.81 -6.76
N SER A 346 -11.48 -1.72 -6.04
CA SER A 346 -11.92 -1.73 -4.65
C SER A 346 -12.98 -0.66 -4.37
N MET A 347 -13.89 -0.94 -3.45
CA MET A 347 -14.91 0.01 -2.99
C MET A 347 -14.70 0.38 -1.53
N ASN A 348 -14.97 1.64 -1.23
CA ASN A 348 -15.06 2.12 0.14
C ASN A 348 -16.40 1.73 0.75
N VAL A 349 -16.38 1.27 2.01
CA VAL A 349 -17.60 1.08 2.79
C VAL A 349 -17.97 2.38 3.50
N SER A 350 -19.19 2.87 3.25
CA SER A 350 -19.74 4.03 3.95
C SER A 350 -20.59 3.60 5.15
N LYS A 351 -20.75 4.50 6.12
CA LYS A 351 -21.53 4.25 7.36
C LYS A 351 -22.97 3.84 7.11
N ASN A 352 -23.54 4.20 5.96
CA ASN A 352 -24.92 3.90 5.62
C ASN A 352 -25.11 2.50 5.02
N GLU A 353 -24.07 1.65 5.05
CA GLU A 353 -24.05 0.21 4.67
C GLU A 353 -25.17 -0.21 3.71
N GLY A 354 -25.28 0.52 2.62
CA GLY A 354 -26.36 0.37 1.65
C GLY A 354 -26.08 -0.74 0.66
N VAL A 355 -27.08 -1.05 -0.14
CA VAL A 355 -26.96 -1.95 -1.31
C VAL A 355 -26.12 -1.30 -2.43
N TRP A 356 -25.97 0.02 -2.39
CA TRP A 356 -25.38 0.83 -3.46
C TRP A 356 -24.02 1.40 -3.06
N ALA A 357 -23.10 1.45 -4.02
CA ALA A 357 -21.79 2.03 -3.85
C ALA A 357 -21.80 3.55 -4.07
N ASP A 358 -21.08 4.30 -3.23
CA ASP A 358 -20.87 5.75 -3.42
C ASP A 358 -19.75 6.03 -4.45
N GLY A 359 -18.84 5.07 -4.64
CA GLY A 359 -17.74 5.16 -5.58
C GLY A 359 -16.86 3.92 -5.58
N MET A 360 -15.89 3.90 -6.51
CA MET A 360 -14.97 2.79 -6.70
C MET A 360 -13.59 3.30 -7.10
N THR A 361 -12.55 2.69 -6.56
CA THR A 361 -11.15 2.96 -6.88
C THR A 361 -10.64 1.87 -7.80
N PHE A 362 -9.97 2.26 -8.88
CA PHE A 362 -9.25 1.38 -9.78
C PHE A 362 -7.79 1.79 -9.82
N ILE A 363 -6.88 0.81 -9.78
CA ILE A 363 -5.44 1.06 -9.79
C ILE A 363 -4.81 0.13 -10.81
N THR A 364 -4.02 0.71 -11.70
CA THR A 364 -3.16 -0.02 -12.64
C THR A 364 -1.74 0.48 -12.50
N TYR A 365 -0.75 -0.34 -12.86
CA TYR A 365 0.62 0.11 -12.89
C TYR A 365 0.87 1.20 -13.92
N MET A 366 1.78 2.11 -13.60
CA MET A 366 2.30 3.11 -14.51
C MET A 366 3.80 3.33 -14.26
N LYS A 367 4.60 3.31 -15.32
CA LYS A 367 6.03 3.62 -15.31
C LYS A 367 6.20 5.13 -15.09
N TYR A 368 7.20 5.50 -14.30
CA TYR A 368 7.53 6.93 -14.11
C TYR A 368 7.98 7.60 -15.41
N SER A 369 8.56 6.84 -16.35
CA SER A 369 8.95 7.34 -17.68
C SER A 369 7.78 7.99 -18.43
N ASP A 370 6.56 7.52 -18.21
CA ASP A 370 5.35 7.98 -18.90
C ASP A 370 4.96 9.40 -18.48
N VAL A 371 5.42 9.84 -17.30
CA VAL A 371 5.17 11.19 -16.77
C VAL A 371 6.43 12.04 -16.68
N LYS A 372 7.54 11.58 -17.28
CA LYS A 372 8.85 12.24 -17.19
C LYS A 372 8.83 13.66 -17.73
N ALA A 373 8.01 13.95 -18.74
CA ALA A 373 7.86 15.29 -19.31
C ALA A 373 7.45 16.36 -18.27
N TRP A 374 6.81 15.95 -17.17
CA TRP A 374 6.36 16.85 -16.10
C TRP A 374 7.10 16.62 -14.78
N GLU A 375 8.26 15.96 -14.79
CA GLU A 375 9.00 15.62 -13.57
C GLU A 375 9.42 16.85 -12.75
N GLN A 376 9.58 18.02 -13.37
CA GLN A 376 9.97 19.26 -12.67
C GLN A 376 8.77 20.01 -12.04
N THR A 377 7.54 19.58 -12.32
CA THR A 377 6.33 20.18 -11.74
C THR A 377 6.08 19.61 -10.35
N PHE A 378 5.45 20.34 -9.43
CA PHE A 378 5.13 19.85 -8.07
C PHE A 378 3.78 20.36 -7.61
N ASN A 379 2.86 19.48 -7.19
CA ASN A 379 1.52 19.88 -6.78
C ASN A 379 1.03 19.09 -5.56
N THR A 380 0.68 19.81 -4.49
CA THR A 380 0.03 19.29 -3.28
C THR A 380 -1.02 20.27 -2.77
N SER A 381 -1.92 19.83 -1.89
CA SER A 381 -2.86 20.74 -1.20
C SER A 381 -2.21 21.87 -0.38
N ALA A 382 -0.89 21.79 -0.11
CA ALA A 382 -0.14 22.83 0.58
C ALA A 382 0.65 23.73 -0.38
N ASN A 383 0.89 23.27 -1.61
CA ASN A 383 1.63 23.96 -2.66
C ASN A 383 0.91 23.69 -3.97
N GLU A 384 -0.22 24.35 -4.17
CA GLU A 384 -1.03 24.17 -5.37
C GLU A 384 -0.31 24.76 -6.58
N SER A 385 -0.15 23.96 -7.62
CA SER A 385 0.38 24.42 -8.90
C SER A 385 -0.28 23.68 -10.06
N ASP A 386 -0.34 24.37 -11.20
CA ASP A 386 -0.78 23.81 -12.46
C ASP A 386 0.40 23.07 -13.14
N ARG A 387 0.16 21.87 -13.67
CA ARG A 387 1.17 21.08 -14.41
C ARG A 387 1.12 21.30 -15.93
N GLY A 388 0.25 22.19 -16.39
CA GLY A 388 0.02 22.58 -17.76
C GLY A 388 -1.04 21.74 -18.46
N VAL A 389 -1.59 22.33 -19.53
CA VAL A 389 -2.62 21.70 -20.40
C VAL A 389 -2.17 20.38 -21.02
N THR A 390 -0.88 20.18 -21.24
CA THR A 390 -0.35 18.93 -21.80
C THR A 390 -0.44 17.78 -20.81
N TYR A 391 -0.28 18.04 -19.51
CA TYR A 391 -0.44 17.04 -18.47
C TYR A 391 -1.91 16.64 -18.30
N GLU A 392 -2.82 17.61 -18.33
CA GLU A 392 -4.26 17.34 -18.24
C GLU A 392 -4.76 16.58 -19.47
N ALA A 393 -4.25 16.89 -20.67
CA ALA A 393 -4.52 16.11 -21.88
C ALA A 393 -4.03 14.66 -21.77
N PHE A 394 -2.80 14.45 -21.28
CA PHE A 394 -2.26 13.11 -21.00
C PHE A 394 -3.14 12.34 -20.01
N LYS A 395 -3.52 12.97 -18.90
CA LYS A 395 -4.41 12.35 -17.91
C LYS A 395 -5.76 12.00 -18.50
N ALA A 396 -6.35 12.87 -19.31
CA ALA A 396 -7.63 12.60 -19.96
C ALA A 396 -7.53 11.40 -20.91
N GLN A 397 -6.46 11.32 -21.71
CA GLN A 397 -6.20 10.19 -22.61
C GLN A 397 -6.05 8.87 -21.84
N LYS A 398 -5.20 8.84 -20.80
CA LYS A 398 -5.00 7.64 -19.96
C LYS A 398 -6.27 7.24 -19.22
N THR A 399 -7.05 8.22 -18.75
CA THR A 399 -8.34 7.99 -18.09
C THR A 399 -9.32 7.32 -19.04
N GLU A 400 -9.51 7.85 -20.24
CA GLU A 400 -10.43 7.26 -21.23
C GLU A 400 -9.99 5.86 -21.65
N LYS A 401 -8.68 5.65 -21.87
CA LYS A 401 -8.15 4.32 -22.20
C LYS A 401 -8.44 3.31 -21.10
N PHE A 402 -8.18 3.67 -19.84
CA PHE A 402 -8.43 2.78 -18.72
C PHE A 402 -9.92 2.52 -18.48
N LEU A 403 -10.78 3.53 -18.66
CA LEU A 403 -12.24 3.35 -18.57
C LEU A 403 -12.79 2.34 -19.58
N ARG A 404 -12.20 2.24 -20.79
CA ARG A 404 -12.59 1.21 -21.77
C ARG A 404 -12.30 -0.19 -21.25
N GLU A 405 -11.12 -0.41 -20.69
CA GLU A 405 -10.75 -1.70 -20.10
C GLU A 405 -11.61 -2.05 -18.89
N ILE A 406 -11.91 -1.07 -18.03
CA ILE A 406 -12.81 -1.25 -16.89
C ILE A 406 -14.21 -1.67 -17.35
N GLU A 407 -14.71 -1.09 -18.44
CA GLU A 407 -16.05 -1.39 -18.97
C GLU A 407 -16.17 -2.79 -19.58
N ILE A 408 -15.07 -3.38 -20.08
CA ILE A 408 -15.04 -4.80 -20.48
C ILE A 408 -15.40 -5.68 -19.27
N LYS A 409 -14.80 -5.40 -18.11
CA LYS A 409 -15.05 -6.15 -16.87
C LYS A 409 -16.38 -5.78 -16.20
N PHE A 410 -16.76 -4.50 -16.26
CA PHE A 410 -17.97 -3.96 -15.64
C PHE A 410 -18.86 -3.29 -16.70
N PRO A 411 -19.61 -4.08 -17.51
CA PRO A 411 -20.44 -3.53 -18.57
C PRO A 411 -21.46 -2.51 -18.05
N GLY A 412 -21.56 -1.35 -18.72
CA GLY A 412 -22.49 -0.28 -18.33
C GLY A 412 -22.04 0.57 -17.14
N ILE A 413 -20.83 0.35 -16.60
CA ILE A 413 -20.31 1.16 -15.48
C ILE A 413 -20.25 2.65 -15.82
N ARG A 414 -20.00 3.02 -17.09
CA ARG A 414 -19.94 4.42 -17.52
C ARG A 414 -21.24 5.18 -17.27
N ASP A 415 -22.38 4.53 -17.48
CA ASP A 415 -23.70 5.13 -17.24
C ASP A 415 -23.94 5.43 -15.76
N CYS A 416 -23.23 4.74 -14.88
CA CYS A 416 -23.28 4.92 -13.43
C CYS A 416 -22.41 6.07 -12.94
N ILE A 417 -21.48 6.60 -13.74
CA ILE A 417 -20.48 7.59 -13.29
C ILE A 417 -21.12 8.99 -13.20
N GLN A 418 -20.94 9.64 -12.04
CA GLN A 418 -21.21 11.07 -11.84
C GLN A 418 -19.96 11.91 -12.15
N SER A 419 -18.80 11.50 -11.66
CA SER A 419 -17.52 12.18 -11.88
C SER A 419 -16.34 11.23 -11.85
N VAL A 420 -15.25 11.63 -12.51
CA VAL A 420 -14.01 10.86 -12.62
C VAL A 420 -12.85 11.72 -12.14
N HIS A 421 -12.01 11.14 -11.29
CA HIS A 421 -10.75 11.73 -10.87
C HIS A 421 -9.61 10.76 -11.08
N SER A 422 -8.40 11.28 -11.31
CA SER A 422 -7.23 10.44 -11.54
C SER A 422 -5.97 10.96 -10.87
N SER A 423 -5.12 10.02 -10.45
CA SER A 423 -3.78 10.25 -9.93
C SER A 423 -2.74 9.51 -10.77
N THR A 424 -1.51 10.03 -10.77
CA THR A 424 -0.38 9.54 -11.57
C THR A 424 0.83 9.33 -10.67
N PRO A 425 1.95 8.77 -11.17
CA PRO A 425 3.18 8.66 -10.38
C PRO A 425 3.66 9.99 -9.77
N LEU A 426 3.42 11.14 -10.43
CA LEU A 426 3.75 12.45 -9.87
C LEU A 426 2.90 12.80 -8.63
N SER A 427 1.66 12.31 -8.58
CA SER A 427 0.78 12.49 -7.41
C SER A 427 1.31 11.69 -6.21
N TYR A 428 1.73 10.44 -6.42
CA TYR A 428 2.36 9.61 -5.38
C TYR A 428 3.66 10.24 -4.89
N ARG A 429 4.52 10.69 -5.80
CA ARG A 429 5.78 11.36 -5.47
C ARG A 429 5.55 12.59 -4.57
N ASP A 430 4.59 13.44 -4.93
CA ASP A 430 4.42 14.72 -4.24
C ASP A 430 3.76 14.56 -2.86
N TYR A 431 2.70 13.76 -2.77
CA TYR A 431 1.96 13.55 -1.53
C TYR A 431 2.66 12.58 -0.57
N ILE A 432 3.15 11.45 -1.07
CA ILE A 432 3.73 10.37 -0.25
C ILE A 432 5.24 10.56 -0.07
N GLY A 433 5.94 11.11 -1.07
CA GLY A 433 7.38 11.34 -1.00
C GLY A 433 8.25 10.15 -1.38
N GLY A 434 7.69 9.11 -2.00
CA GLY A 434 8.47 7.99 -2.54
C GLY A 434 9.28 8.41 -3.77
N TYR A 435 10.49 7.85 -3.92
CA TYR A 435 11.34 8.09 -5.08
C TYR A 435 10.62 7.70 -6.38
N ASN A 436 10.52 8.64 -7.33
CA ASN A 436 9.75 8.47 -8.58
C ASN A 436 8.29 8.03 -8.36
N GLY A 437 7.71 8.34 -7.19
CA GLY A 437 6.32 8.01 -6.87
C GLY A 437 6.03 6.51 -6.80
N ASN A 438 7.02 5.68 -6.49
CA ASN A 438 6.84 4.24 -6.33
C ASN A 438 5.75 3.91 -5.28
N MET A 439 5.13 2.73 -5.39
CA MET A 439 4.04 2.31 -4.49
C MET A 439 4.54 1.74 -3.15
N TYR A 440 5.66 1.01 -3.14
CA TYR A 440 6.08 0.17 -2.01
C TYR A 440 7.57 0.27 -1.64
N GLY A 441 8.30 1.27 -2.14
CA GLY A 441 9.74 1.45 -1.89
C GLY A 441 10.59 1.49 -3.15
#